data_AF-A0A6V7LGQ5-F1
#
_entry.id   AF-A0A6V7LGQ5-F1
#
_cell.length_a   1.000
_cell.length_b   1.000
_cell.length_c   1.000
_cell.angle_alpha   90.00
_cell.angle_beta   90.00
_cell.angle_gamma   90.00
#
_symmetry.space_group_name_H-M   'P 1'
#
loop_
_entity.id
_entity.type
_entity.pdbx_description
1 polymer ?
#
loop_
_entity_poly.entity_id
_entity_poly.type
_entity_poly.pdbx_seq_one_letter_code
_entity_poly.pdbx_strand_id
1 'polypeptide(L)'
;NTFIANIAVDLGKGGCDDAFAYMSDELGYGLIVYSWENNTSWRVTHSYFMPDPLAGDYNIGGLNFQWGEEGIFGMSLSPIALDGYRTLFFHPLSSNREFAVSTRILRDPVLALDSYHEFQ
;
A
#
# COMPACT_ATOMS: atom_id res chain seq x y z
N ASN A 1 -1.32 -16.05 -7.40
CA ASN A 1 -2.14 -15.08 -8.16
C ASN A 1 -2.14 -13.78 -7.40
N THR A 2 -2.02 -12.67 -8.12
CA THR A 2 -1.96 -11.30 -7.57
C THR A 2 -3.03 -10.50 -8.30
N PHE A 3 -3.75 -9.64 -7.57
CA PHE A 3 -4.75 -8.74 -8.12
C PHE A 3 -4.37 -7.30 -7.81
N ILE A 4 -3.73 -6.63 -8.79
CA ILE A 4 -3.29 -5.24 -8.61
C ILE A 4 -4.46 -4.28 -8.85
N ALA A 5 -4.95 -3.69 -7.76
CA ALA A 5 -6.09 -2.78 -7.78
C ALA A 5 -5.68 -1.30 -7.92
N ASN A 6 -4.52 -0.92 -7.38
CA ASN A 6 -4.02 0.45 -7.39
C ASN A 6 -2.48 0.46 -7.49
N ILE A 7 -1.93 1.55 -8.04
CA ILE A 7 -0.51 1.80 -8.17
C ILE A 7 -0.23 3.24 -7.78
N ALA A 8 0.69 3.45 -6.83
CA ALA A 8 1.27 4.75 -6.52
C ALA A 8 2.73 4.80 -7.02
N VAL A 9 3.04 5.78 -7.88
CA VAL A 9 4.39 5.99 -8.42
C VAL A 9 5.09 7.07 -7.61
N ASP A 10 6.25 6.73 -7.06
CA ASP A 10 7.09 7.62 -6.27
C ASP A 10 8.37 7.95 -7.04
N LEU A 11 8.42 9.18 -7.55
CA LEU A 11 9.64 9.80 -8.06
C LEU A 11 10.31 10.56 -6.93
N GLY A 12 11.48 10.07 -6.52
CA GLY A 12 12.34 10.74 -5.56
C GLY A 12 13.20 11.83 -6.21
N LYS A 13 14.30 12.20 -5.56
CA LYS A 13 15.09 13.38 -5.95
C LYS A 13 15.89 13.15 -7.24
N GLY A 14 16.19 11.90 -7.57
CA GLY A 14 16.91 11.49 -8.79
C GLY A 14 16.04 11.41 -10.06
N GLY A 15 14.74 11.70 -9.97
CA GLY A 15 13.82 11.52 -11.10
C GLY A 15 13.66 10.04 -11.46
N CYS A 16 13.89 9.67 -12.72
CA CYS A 16 13.72 8.28 -13.19
C CYS A 16 14.71 7.30 -12.54
N ASP A 17 15.89 7.75 -12.12
CA ASP A 17 16.90 6.91 -11.48
C ASP A 17 16.58 6.63 -10.00
N ASP A 18 15.58 7.31 -9.44
CA ASP A 18 15.06 7.15 -8.08
C ASP A 18 13.53 6.98 -8.14
N ALA A 19 13.10 5.97 -8.90
CA ALA A 19 11.70 5.68 -9.15
C ALA A 19 11.27 4.34 -8.52
N PHE A 20 10.16 4.40 -7.78
CA PHE A 20 9.53 3.23 -7.17
C PHE A 20 8.05 3.17 -7.53
N ALA A 21 7.51 1.96 -7.62
CA ALA A 21 6.08 1.71 -7.70
C ALA A 21 5.62 0.91 -6.48
N TYR A 22 4.55 1.37 -5.85
CA TYR A 22 3.83 0.66 -4.79
C TYR A 22 2.53 0.15 -5.37
N MET A 23 2.30 -1.15 -5.37
CA MET A 23 1.17 -1.80 -6.03
C MET A 23 0.38 -2.61 -5.02
N SER A 24 -0.91 -2.30 -4.85
CA SER A 24 -1.77 -2.99 -3.89
C SER A 24 -2.25 -4.32 -4.47
N ASP A 25 -1.89 -5.42 -3.83
CA ASP A 25 -2.41 -6.74 -4.14
C ASP A 25 -3.63 -7.01 -3.25
N GLU A 26 -4.80 -6.59 -3.73
CA GLU A 26 -6.05 -6.48 -2.95
C GLU A 26 -6.46 -7.82 -2.33
N LEU A 27 -6.66 -8.84 -3.16
CA LEU A 27 -7.06 -10.19 -2.73
C LEU A 27 -5.86 -11.06 -2.29
N GLY A 28 -4.64 -10.57 -2.48
CA GLY A 28 -3.44 -11.18 -1.92
C GLY A 28 -3.03 -10.61 -0.56
N TYR A 29 -3.69 -9.53 -0.09
CA TYR A 29 -3.43 -8.83 1.16
C TYR A 29 -1.97 -8.40 1.33
N GLY A 30 -1.39 -7.83 0.27
CA GLY A 30 0.01 -7.43 0.27
C GLY A 30 0.26 -6.16 -0.52
N LEU A 31 1.42 -5.58 -0.26
CA LEU A 31 1.95 -4.47 -1.05
C LEU A 31 3.16 -4.98 -1.82
N ILE A 32 3.16 -4.81 -3.14
CA ILE A 32 4.34 -5.08 -3.96
C ILE A 32 5.09 -3.77 -4.13
N VAL A 33 6.35 -3.76 -3.72
CA VAL A 33 7.27 -2.65 -3.95
C VAL A 33 8.16 -3.02 -5.12
N TYR A 34 8.27 -2.15 -6.11
CA TYR A 34 9.16 -2.31 -7.25
C TYR A 34 10.13 -1.14 -7.34
N SER A 35 11.42 -1.44 -7.45
CA SER A 35 12.50 -0.49 -7.69
C SER A 35 12.84 -0.48 -9.17
N TRP A 36 12.70 0.67 -9.83
CA TRP A 36 13.05 0.81 -11.25
C TRP A 36 14.57 0.68 -11.46
N GLU A 37 15.37 1.36 -10.64
CA GLU A 37 16.84 1.35 -10.72
C GLU A 37 17.41 -0.08 -10.66
N ASN A 38 16.95 -0.87 -9.69
CA ASN A 38 17.45 -2.23 -9.48
C ASN A 38 16.70 -3.27 -10.33
N ASN A 39 15.61 -2.88 -10.98
CA ASN A 39 14.68 -3.77 -11.68
C ASN A 39 14.28 -4.99 -10.84
N THR A 40 13.98 -4.75 -9.55
CA THR A 40 13.60 -5.80 -8.61
C THR A 40 12.32 -5.43 -7.87
N SER A 41 11.61 -6.44 -7.40
CA SER A 41 10.43 -6.27 -6.57
C SER A 41 10.45 -7.18 -5.37
N TRP A 42 9.84 -6.74 -4.27
CA TRP A 42 9.56 -7.54 -3.10
C TRP A 42 8.13 -7.34 -2.64
N ARG A 43 7.64 -8.30 -1.86
CA ARG A 43 6.31 -8.26 -1.27
C ARG A 43 6.44 -7.88 0.19
N VAL A 44 5.62 -6.92 0.60
CA VAL A 44 5.40 -6.54 1.98
C VAL A 44 4.05 -7.09 2.42
N THR A 45 4.01 -7.68 3.61
CA THR A 45 2.80 -8.21 4.23
C THR A 45 2.64 -7.56 5.60
N HIS A 46 1.44 -7.08 5.90
CA HIS A 46 1.12 -6.45 7.17
C HIS A 46 -0.36 -6.66 7.50
N SER A 47 -0.71 -6.80 8.77
CA SER A 47 -2.09 -6.98 9.21
C SER A 47 -3.01 -5.84 8.78
N TYR A 48 -2.46 -4.65 8.52
CA TYR A 48 -3.21 -3.48 8.06
C TYR A 48 -3.67 -3.58 6.59
N PHE A 49 -3.17 -4.56 5.84
CA PHE A 49 -3.63 -4.83 4.47
C PHE A 49 -4.86 -5.74 4.41
N MET A 50 -5.23 -6.36 5.54
CA MET A 50 -6.37 -7.24 5.65
C MET A 50 -7.68 -6.44 5.73
N PRO A 51 -8.78 -6.93 5.16
CA PRO A 51 -10.09 -6.31 5.35
C PRO A 51 -10.54 -6.38 6.81
N ASP A 52 -11.38 -5.43 7.22
CA ASP A 52 -12.16 -5.51 8.45
C ASP A 52 -13.42 -6.36 8.19
N PRO A 53 -13.57 -7.52 8.86
CA PRO A 53 -14.70 -8.41 8.62
C PRO A 53 -16.06 -7.78 8.98
N LEU A 54 -16.08 -6.65 9.69
CA LEU A 54 -17.29 -5.93 10.05
C LEU A 54 -17.64 -4.81 9.06
N ALA A 55 -16.79 -4.52 8.07
CA ALA A 55 -16.94 -3.42 7.12
C ALA A 55 -17.22 -3.88 5.68
N GLY A 56 -17.63 -5.14 5.50
CA GLY A 56 -17.85 -5.75 4.18
C GLY A 56 -19.23 -5.53 3.56
N ASP A 57 -20.17 -4.90 4.24
CA ASP A 57 -21.55 -4.70 3.76
C ASP A 57 -21.73 -3.29 3.17
N TYR A 58 -21.99 -3.21 1.86
CA TYR A 58 -22.06 -1.96 1.12
C TYR A 58 -23.50 -1.62 0.74
N ASN A 59 -23.82 -0.34 0.76
CA ASN A 59 -25.06 0.17 0.18
C ASN A 59 -24.77 1.38 -0.71
N ILE A 60 -24.95 1.24 -2.02
CA ILE A 60 -24.75 2.32 -2.98
C ILE A 60 -26.04 2.50 -3.78
N GLY A 61 -26.67 3.67 -3.63
CA GLY A 61 -27.91 3.98 -4.35
C GLY A 61 -29.06 3.00 -4.08
N GLY A 62 -29.12 2.40 -2.89
CA GLY A 62 -30.13 1.41 -2.52
C GLY A 62 -29.81 -0.04 -2.94
N LEU A 63 -28.71 -0.27 -3.67
CA LEU A 63 -28.21 -1.61 -3.96
C LEU A 63 -27.30 -2.06 -2.81
N ASN A 64 -27.61 -3.23 -2.24
CA ASN A 64 -26.81 -3.86 -1.20
C ASN A 64 -26.02 -5.04 -1.73
N PHE A 65 -24.74 -5.13 -1.38
CA PHE A 65 -23.83 -6.19 -1.78
C PHE A 65 -22.69 -6.33 -0.77
N GLN A 66 -22.04 -7.51 -0.74
CA GLN A 66 -20.99 -7.83 0.20
C GLN A 66 -19.64 -7.94 -0.50
N TRP A 67 -18.66 -7.18 -0.04
CA TRP A 67 -17.26 -7.16 -0.48
C TRP A 67 -16.31 -7.29 0.71
N GLY A 68 -16.66 -8.11 1.70
CA GLY A 68 -15.90 -8.24 2.96
C GLY A 68 -14.49 -8.82 2.84
N GLU A 69 -14.12 -9.36 1.68
CA GLU A 69 -12.77 -9.90 1.44
C GLU A 69 -11.83 -8.87 0.79
N GLU A 70 -12.28 -7.66 0.48
CA GLU A 70 -11.48 -6.69 -0.28
C GLU A 70 -10.46 -5.97 0.62
N GLY A 71 -9.19 -6.37 0.48
CA GLY A 71 -8.04 -5.90 1.25
C GLY A 71 -7.50 -4.55 0.79
N ILE A 72 -6.19 -4.30 1.00
CA ILE A 72 -5.51 -3.06 0.60
C ILE A 72 -5.91 -2.62 -0.82
N PHE A 73 -6.42 -1.39 -0.94
CA PHE A 73 -7.00 -0.91 -2.18
C PHE A 73 -6.61 0.53 -2.48
N GLY A 74 -7.08 1.47 -1.67
CA GLY A 74 -6.76 2.89 -1.83
C GLY A 74 -5.35 3.17 -1.37
N MET A 75 -4.58 3.90 -2.19
CA MET A 75 -3.22 4.34 -1.85
C MET A 75 -2.97 5.76 -2.35
N SER A 76 -2.21 6.54 -1.58
CA SER A 76 -1.75 7.87 -1.97
C SER A 76 -0.41 8.22 -1.33
N LEU A 77 0.36 9.06 -1.99
CA LEU A 77 1.66 9.51 -1.51
C LEU A 77 1.59 10.96 -1.04
N SER A 78 2.18 11.25 0.12
CA SER A 78 2.40 12.62 0.57
C SER A 78 3.45 13.35 -0.30
N PRO A 79 3.56 14.68 -0.19
CA PRO A 79 4.75 15.40 -0.66
C PRO A 79 6.03 14.87 0.00
N ILE A 80 7.17 15.05 -0.65
CA ILE A 80 8.48 14.67 -0.09
C ILE A 80 8.71 15.43 1.22
N ALA A 81 8.94 14.69 2.30
CA ALA A 81 9.26 15.23 3.61
C ALA A 81 10.73 15.66 3.72
N LEU A 82 11.11 16.26 4.84
CA LEU A 82 12.45 16.79 5.06
C LEU A 82 13.55 15.71 5.03
N ASP A 83 13.22 14.47 5.38
CA ASP A 83 14.12 13.32 5.33
C ASP A 83 14.33 12.78 3.90
N GLY A 84 13.63 13.34 2.91
CA GLY A 84 13.72 12.95 1.50
C GLY A 84 12.79 11.82 1.09
N TYR A 85 11.96 11.31 2.00
CA TYR A 85 11.00 10.24 1.74
C TYR A 85 9.58 10.77 1.78
N ARG A 86 8.62 9.94 1.36
CA ARG A 86 7.18 10.23 1.43
C ARG A 86 6.55 9.35 2.49
N THR A 87 5.31 9.68 2.82
CA THR A 87 4.41 8.79 3.53
C THR A 87 3.47 8.18 2.50
N LEU A 88 3.40 6.85 2.47
CA LEU A 88 2.34 6.14 1.75
C LEU A 88 1.15 5.99 2.70
N PHE A 89 0.05 6.67 2.37
CA PHE A 89 -1.25 6.44 2.98
C PHE A 89 -1.96 5.32 2.24
N PHE A 90 -2.61 4.44 2.97
CA PHE A 90 -3.34 3.33 2.38
C PHE A 90 -4.49 2.85 3.28
N HIS A 91 -5.45 2.16 2.68
CA HIS A 91 -6.49 1.47 3.43
C HIS A 91 -7.01 0.25 2.67
N PRO A 92 -7.50 -0.79 3.38
CA PRO A 92 -8.34 -1.80 2.78
C PRO A 92 -9.62 -1.20 2.20
N LEU A 93 -10.15 -1.76 1.11
CA LEU A 93 -11.44 -1.33 0.58
C LEU A 93 -12.52 -1.53 1.64
N SER A 94 -12.57 -2.73 2.22
CA SER A 94 -13.49 -3.08 3.32
C SER A 94 -12.89 -2.75 4.67
N SER A 95 -12.76 -1.46 4.95
CA SER A 95 -12.32 -0.92 6.24
C SER A 95 -12.75 0.54 6.39
N ASN A 96 -12.92 0.98 7.64
CA ASN A 96 -13.12 2.39 7.98
C ASN A 96 -11.85 3.06 8.53
N ARG A 97 -10.68 2.41 8.37
CA ARG A 97 -9.40 2.89 8.88
C ARG A 97 -8.45 3.22 7.74
N GLU A 98 -7.71 4.31 7.91
CA GLU A 98 -6.60 4.69 7.06
C GLU A 98 -5.30 4.54 7.84
N PHE A 99 -4.28 4.02 7.16
CA PHE A 99 -2.97 3.70 7.71
C PHE A 99 -1.89 4.43 6.94
N ALA A 100 -0.71 4.52 7.54
CA ALA A 100 0.43 5.21 6.98
C ALA A 100 1.75 4.46 7.23
N VAL A 101 2.68 4.56 6.28
CA VAL A 101 4.05 4.10 6.46
C VAL A 101 5.02 4.99 5.68
N SER A 102 6.21 5.22 6.21
CA SER A 102 7.25 5.95 5.48
C SER A 102 7.79 5.12 4.32
N THR A 103 7.97 5.72 3.15
CA THR A 103 8.60 5.07 2.00
C THR A 103 10.07 4.73 2.27
N ARG A 104 10.72 5.36 3.26
CA ARG A 104 12.05 4.96 3.76
C ARG A 104 12.08 3.49 4.18
N ILE A 105 11.01 3.04 4.84
CA ILE A 105 10.86 1.65 5.28
C ILE A 105 10.56 0.75 4.09
N LEU A 106 9.64 1.17 3.22
CA LEU A 106 9.20 0.35 2.09
C LEU A 106 10.28 0.12 1.04
N ARG A 107 11.17 1.10 0.80
CA ARG A 107 12.21 1.07 -0.25
C ARG A 107 13.40 0.14 0.07
N ASP A 108 13.55 -0.27 1.34
CA ASP A 108 14.55 -1.25 1.74
C ASP A 108 13.86 -2.60 1.98
N PRO A 109 14.20 -3.66 1.21
CA PRO A 109 13.52 -4.95 1.31
C PRO A 109 13.72 -5.64 2.66
N VAL A 110 14.81 -5.37 3.37
CA VAL A 110 15.06 -5.94 4.70
C VAL A 110 14.23 -5.19 5.74
N LEU A 111 14.25 -3.85 5.71
CA LEU A 111 13.44 -3.05 6.65
C LEU A 111 11.95 -3.31 6.46
N ALA A 112 11.49 -3.43 5.22
CA ALA A 112 10.08 -3.67 4.91
C ALA A 112 9.54 -4.99 5.50
N LEU A 113 10.41 -5.96 5.80
CA LEU A 113 10.04 -7.25 6.40
C LEU A 113 10.12 -7.27 7.94
N ASP A 114 10.83 -6.33 8.56
CA ASP A 114 11.11 -6.33 10.02
C ASP A 114 10.64 -5.05 10.75
N SER A 115 9.83 -4.21 10.10
CA SER A 115 9.40 -2.91 10.63
C SER A 115 7.90 -2.84 10.97
N TYR A 116 7.37 -3.86 11.66
CA TYR A 116 5.94 -3.93 12.02
C TYR A 116 5.44 -2.67 12.75
N HIS A 117 6.24 -2.12 13.67
CA HIS A 117 5.87 -0.96 14.48
C HIS A 117 6.03 0.40 13.78
N GLU A 118 6.58 0.43 12.56
CA GLU A 118 6.71 1.67 11.77
C GLU A 118 5.44 1.98 10.97
N PHE A 119 4.52 1.02 10.86
CA PHE A 119 3.18 1.24 10.31
C PHE A 119 2.29 1.89 11.37
N GLN A 120 1.54 2.92 10.98
CA GLN A 120 0.65 3.71 11.84
C GLN A 120 -0.80 3.63 11.38
#